data_AF-A0A923L2I0-F1
#
_entry.id   AF-A0A923L2I0-F1
#
_cell.length_a   1.000
_cell.length_b   1.000
_cell.length_c   1.000
_cell.angle_alpha   90.00
_cell.angle_beta   90.00
_cell.angle_gamma   90.00
#
_symmetry.space_group_name_H-M   'P 1'
#
loop_
_entity.id
_entity.type
_entity.pdbx_description
1 polymer ?
#
loop_
_entity_poly.entity_id
_entity_poly.type
_entity_poly.pdbx_seq_one_letter_code
_entity_poly.pdbx_strand_id
1 'polypeptide(L)'
;MERISIEIHFKLEPKDIWSYKKNARIYSRKVITSIRLANIIFAVFSFIIFYGPNLFQTLVNTFFASFVIFPLAERYTLYARHNLSLKRDAAKLGEKHLKINHDGITLSSTTKTFSQQWNSIIRVVKNDSYYFIYDQDERSYIIPIRELSSENEQKLQNLLVEHNKLFIQQETPSNLEKLTKLRLILLIFFVSLAIINQIENAQDSLSPVKEEVYGLFQNIDTETEMEDLLKQKLNIKESVTQKDIDKLYNKLSMIDSEDASYDDKFQLASLIKKAEQLIYNGLQNTTQVYHGESTHWKVVDYKIQANPVLFRTYAGRMYMKEQDVFEADYFNVEVYVIFDDNEEIRLHKEEFLADYQDRAKSVELDISEQSTGEFAANQESYRNKSGNPVSIEDINEVFILVQWKGKNENELEEEKIILSPANL
;
A
#
# COMPACT_ATOMS: atom_id res chain seq x y z
N MET A 1 -1.11 -76.20 31.59
CA MET A 1 -1.75 -74.91 31.25
C MET A 1 -2.44 -75.10 29.92
N GLU A 2 -3.76 -74.97 29.87
CA GLU A 2 -4.49 -74.97 28.60
C GLU A 2 -4.04 -73.75 27.79
N ARG A 3 -3.62 -73.97 26.54
CA ARG A 3 -3.22 -72.89 25.64
C ARG A 3 -4.49 -72.13 25.23
N ILE A 4 -4.62 -70.89 25.67
CA ILE A 4 -5.77 -70.06 25.32
C ILE A 4 -5.64 -69.71 23.83
N SER A 5 -6.67 -70.05 23.05
CA SER A 5 -6.80 -69.62 21.65
C SER A 5 -8.13 -68.93 21.44
N ILE A 6 -8.10 -67.75 20.82
CA ILE A 6 -9.30 -66.98 20.50
C ILE A 6 -9.45 -66.96 18.98
N GLU A 7 -10.63 -67.31 18.49
CA GLU A 7 -11.03 -67.22 17.07
C GLU A 7 -12.19 -66.23 16.95
N ILE A 8 -12.02 -65.21 16.11
CA ILE A 8 -12.97 -64.10 15.95
C ILE A 8 -13.24 -63.92 14.46
N HIS A 9 -14.51 -63.89 14.10
CA HIS A 9 -14.97 -63.51 12.77
C HIS A 9 -15.55 -62.10 12.83
N PHE A 10 -15.11 -61.22 11.94
CA PHE A 10 -15.62 -59.85 11.89
C PHE A 10 -15.55 -59.27 10.48
N LYS A 11 -16.40 -58.27 10.24
CA LYS A 11 -16.44 -57.53 8.98
C LYS A 11 -15.89 -56.12 9.14
N LEU A 12 -14.90 -55.77 8.32
CA LEU A 12 -14.38 -54.40 8.27
C LEU A 12 -15.18 -53.53 7.30
N GLU A 13 -15.64 -52.40 7.83
CA GLU A 13 -16.39 -51.34 7.14
C GLU A 13 -15.50 -50.11 6.85
N PRO A 14 -15.87 -49.23 5.89
CA PRO A 14 -15.14 -48.00 5.61
C PRO A 14 -14.83 -47.13 6.84
N LYS A 15 -15.78 -47.05 7.79
CA LYS A 15 -15.62 -46.28 9.04
C LYS A 15 -14.51 -46.82 9.95
N ASP A 16 -14.23 -48.12 9.88
CA ASP A 16 -13.17 -48.77 10.67
C ASP A 16 -11.80 -48.36 10.12
N ILE A 17 -11.65 -48.34 8.78
CA ILE A 17 -10.45 -47.85 8.11
C ILE A 17 -10.22 -46.36 8.40
N TRP A 18 -11.27 -45.56 8.44
CA TRP A 18 -11.18 -44.15 8.84
C TRP A 18 -10.70 -43.98 10.28
N SER A 19 -11.28 -44.75 11.21
CA SER A 19 -10.92 -44.75 12.63
C SER A 19 -9.45 -45.13 12.83
N TYR A 20 -8.99 -46.13 12.07
CA TYR A 20 -7.58 -46.49 12.00
C TYR A 20 -6.69 -45.36 11.48
N LYS A 21 -7.01 -44.72 10.35
CA LYS A 21 -6.21 -43.60 9.81
C LYS A 21 -6.12 -42.43 10.81
N LYS A 22 -7.23 -42.16 11.52
CA LYS A 22 -7.26 -41.19 12.63
C LYS A 22 -6.36 -41.61 13.79
N ASN A 23 -6.41 -42.87 14.21
CA ASN A 23 -5.59 -43.39 15.31
C ASN A 23 -4.09 -43.38 14.94
N ALA A 24 -3.74 -43.83 13.73
CA ALA A 24 -2.37 -43.81 13.23
C ALA A 24 -1.78 -42.40 13.26
N ARG A 25 -2.56 -41.37 12.95
CA ARG A 25 -2.11 -39.97 13.05
C ARG A 25 -1.72 -39.54 14.47
N ILE A 26 -2.36 -40.10 15.49
CA ILE A 26 -2.12 -39.75 16.90
C ILE A 26 -0.94 -40.52 17.47
N TYR A 27 -0.74 -41.78 17.06
CA TYR A 27 0.20 -42.70 17.70
C TYR A 27 1.39 -43.11 16.83
N SER A 28 1.34 -42.92 15.51
CA SER A 28 2.47 -43.20 14.62
C SER A 28 3.50 -42.09 14.68
N ARG A 29 4.71 -42.42 15.17
CA ARG A 29 5.81 -41.45 15.25
C ARG A 29 6.14 -40.89 13.88
N LYS A 30 6.24 -41.76 12.87
CA LYS A 30 6.52 -41.35 11.48
C LYS A 30 5.49 -40.35 10.93
N VAL A 31 4.19 -40.61 11.14
CA VAL A 31 3.12 -39.71 10.67
C VAL A 31 3.16 -38.38 11.42
N ILE A 32 3.32 -38.42 12.75
CA ILE A 32 3.41 -37.20 13.58
C ILE A 32 4.60 -36.34 13.15
N THR A 33 5.77 -36.94 12.99
CA THR A 33 6.98 -36.22 12.55
C THR A 33 6.80 -35.62 11.16
N SER A 34 6.19 -36.37 10.23
CA SER A 34 5.91 -35.87 8.87
C SER A 34 4.96 -34.67 8.89
N ILE A 35 3.88 -34.72 9.69
CA ILE A 35 2.94 -33.61 9.83
C ILE A 35 3.61 -32.39 10.50
N ARG A 36 4.44 -32.61 11.54
CA ARG A 36 5.18 -31.53 12.19
C ARG A 36 6.16 -30.84 11.24
N LEU A 37 6.90 -31.62 10.46
CA LEU A 37 7.83 -31.10 9.47
C LEU A 37 7.07 -30.30 8.39
N ALA A 38 5.97 -30.84 7.87
CA ALA A 38 5.12 -30.14 6.90
C ALA A 38 4.57 -28.82 7.47
N ASN A 39 4.17 -28.80 8.75
CA ASN A 39 3.70 -27.58 9.41
C ASN A 39 4.80 -26.53 9.57
N ILE A 40 6.03 -26.94 9.90
CA ILE A 40 7.19 -26.04 9.99
C ILE A 40 7.51 -25.43 8.63
N ILE A 41 7.57 -26.26 7.58
CA ILE A 41 7.83 -25.79 6.21
C ILE A 41 6.73 -24.82 5.78
N PHE A 42 5.47 -25.15 6.04
CA PHE A 42 4.34 -24.28 5.71
C PHE A 42 4.38 -22.95 6.46
N ALA A 43 4.77 -22.95 7.74
CA ALA A 43 4.93 -21.73 8.53
C ALA A 43 6.03 -20.82 7.96
N VAL A 44 7.19 -21.38 7.61
CA VAL A 44 8.29 -20.63 6.98
C VAL A 44 7.85 -20.05 5.64
N PHE A 45 7.18 -20.85 4.80
CA PHE A 45 6.69 -20.40 3.51
C PHE A 45 5.61 -19.31 3.64
N SER A 46 4.70 -19.45 4.61
CA SER A 46 3.69 -18.42 4.91
C SER A 46 4.32 -17.11 5.35
N PHE A 47 5.37 -17.17 6.18
CA PHE A 47 6.11 -16.00 6.60
C PHE A 47 6.74 -15.26 5.42
N ILE A 48 7.33 -16.01 4.47
CA ILE A 48 7.90 -15.43 3.25
C ILE A 48 6.82 -14.76 2.38
N ILE A 49 5.65 -15.41 2.22
CA ILE A 49 4.54 -14.85 1.43
C ILE A 49 3.99 -13.56 2.06
N PHE A 50 3.84 -13.53 3.38
CA PHE A 50 3.25 -12.39 4.09
C PHE A 50 4.27 -11.35 4.52
N TYR A 51 5.53 -11.45 4.08
CA TYR A 51 6.57 -10.51 4.45
C TYR A 51 6.26 -9.12 3.86
N GLY A 52 6.19 -8.12 4.73
CA GLY A 52 5.86 -6.74 4.37
C GLY A 52 6.38 -5.74 5.40
N PRO A 53 6.10 -4.44 5.22
CA PRO A 53 6.63 -3.38 6.09
C PRO A 53 6.13 -3.50 7.55
N ASN A 54 4.96 -4.08 7.77
CA ASN A 54 4.40 -4.29 9.10
C ASN A 54 4.69 -5.72 9.62
N LEU A 55 5.79 -5.88 10.35
CA LEU A 55 6.21 -7.17 10.91
C LEU A 55 5.15 -7.82 11.81
N PHE A 56 4.39 -7.03 12.58
CA PHE A 56 3.35 -7.56 13.45
C PHE A 56 2.24 -8.22 12.62
N GLN A 57 1.76 -7.55 11.57
CA GLN A 57 0.77 -8.11 10.66
C GLN A 57 1.29 -9.39 9.99
N THR A 58 2.55 -9.41 9.55
CA THR A 58 3.20 -10.61 9.00
C THR A 58 3.18 -11.77 9.99
N LEU A 59 3.53 -11.53 11.27
CA LEU A 59 3.53 -12.57 12.31
C LEU A 59 2.12 -13.09 12.60
N VAL A 60 1.12 -12.20 12.69
CA VAL A 60 -0.28 -12.58 12.88
C VAL A 60 -0.78 -13.44 11.72
N ASN A 61 -0.58 -13.01 10.48
CA ASN A 61 -0.99 -13.77 9.28
C ASN A 61 -0.30 -15.14 9.22
N THR A 62 0.99 -15.19 9.54
CA THR A 62 1.77 -16.44 9.59
C THR A 62 1.24 -17.39 10.67
N PHE A 63 0.90 -16.86 11.85
CA PHE A 63 0.29 -17.64 12.93
C PHE A 63 -1.05 -18.23 12.48
N PHE A 64 -1.94 -17.43 11.90
CA PHE A 64 -3.23 -17.92 11.42
C PHE A 64 -3.06 -18.97 10.30
N ALA A 65 -2.18 -18.72 9.34
CA ALA A 65 -1.91 -19.67 8.27
C ALA A 65 -1.42 -21.02 8.81
N SER A 66 -0.42 -21.01 9.70
CA SER A 66 0.23 -22.23 10.20
C SER A 66 -0.56 -22.92 11.32
N PHE A 67 -1.15 -22.18 12.24
CA PHE A 67 -1.83 -22.75 13.41
C PHE A 67 -3.30 -23.08 13.14
N VAL A 68 -3.96 -22.32 12.25
CA VAL A 68 -5.40 -22.45 11.98
C VAL A 68 -5.64 -23.10 10.61
N ILE A 69 -5.19 -22.46 9.53
CA ILE A 69 -5.54 -22.86 8.16
C ILE A 69 -4.92 -24.21 7.79
N PHE A 70 -3.60 -24.36 7.93
CA PHE A 70 -2.89 -25.57 7.52
C PHE A 70 -3.41 -26.84 8.22
N PRO A 71 -3.62 -26.88 9.55
CA PRO A 71 -4.11 -28.09 10.20
C PRO A 71 -5.56 -28.44 9.83
N LEU A 72 -6.38 -27.45 9.48
CA LEU A 72 -7.74 -27.69 8.96
C LEU A 72 -7.69 -28.22 7.53
N ALA A 73 -6.88 -27.61 6.67
CA ALA A 73 -6.66 -28.04 5.29
C ALA A 73 -6.09 -29.47 5.24
N GLU A 74 -5.08 -29.78 6.07
CA GLU A 74 -4.50 -31.11 6.14
C GLU A 74 -5.55 -32.16 6.57
N ARG A 75 -6.43 -31.84 7.53
CA ARG A 75 -7.53 -32.73 7.93
C ARG A 75 -8.51 -32.97 6.81
N TYR A 76 -8.87 -31.91 6.12
CA TYR A 76 -9.75 -31.99 4.95
C TYR A 76 -9.12 -32.85 3.86
N THR A 77 -7.84 -32.65 3.54
CA THR A 77 -7.14 -33.46 2.54
C THR A 77 -7.02 -34.93 2.95
N LEU A 78 -6.84 -35.23 4.25
CA LEU A 78 -6.88 -36.61 4.74
C LEU A 78 -8.26 -37.25 4.57
N TYR A 79 -9.33 -36.51 4.89
CA TYR A 79 -10.70 -36.98 4.69
C TYR A 79 -11.00 -37.22 3.19
N ALA A 80 -10.64 -36.27 2.33
CA ALA A 80 -10.78 -36.41 0.89
C ALA A 80 -9.96 -37.60 0.34
N ARG A 81 -8.69 -37.73 0.75
CA ARG A 81 -7.84 -38.87 0.40
C ARG A 81 -8.43 -40.19 0.89
N HIS A 82 -9.02 -40.21 2.09
CA HIS A 82 -9.70 -41.40 2.60
C HIS A 82 -10.83 -41.82 1.64
N ASN A 83 -11.74 -40.91 1.31
CA ASN A 83 -12.85 -41.19 0.41
C ASN A 83 -12.39 -41.67 -0.98
N LEU A 84 -11.34 -41.06 -1.54
CA LEU A 84 -10.75 -41.50 -2.81
C LEU A 84 -10.06 -42.87 -2.68
N SER A 85 -9.41 -43.14 -1.55
CA SER A 85 -8.69 -44.39 -1.30
C SER A 85 -9.61 -45.57 -1.01
N LEU A 86 -10.87 -45.37 -0.61
CA LEU A 86 -11.79 -46.46 -0.31
C LEU A 86 -11.94 -47.44 -1.48
N LYS A 87 -11.88 -46.96 -2.73
CA LYS A 87 -11.87 -47.81 -3.93
C LYS A 87 -10.62 -48.70 -4.01
N ARG A 88 -9.46 -48.19 -3.58
CA ARG A 88 -8.18 -48.92 -3.57
C ARG A 88 -8.04 -49.85 -2.36
N ASP A 89 -8.57 -49.42 -1.23
CA ASP A 89 -8.56 -50.15 0.05
C ASP A 89 -9.68 -51.22 0.11
N ALA A 90 -10.44 -51.46 -0.97
CA ALA A 90 -11.52 -52.44 -1.01
C ALA A 90 -11.06 -53.86 -0.59
N ALA A 91 -9.81 -54.24 -0.91
CA ALA A 91 -9.22 -55.52 -0.48
C ALA A 91 -9.05 -55.65 1.04
N LYS A 92 -8.98 -54.53 1.77
CA LYS A 92 -8.91 -54.49 3.24
C LYS A 92 -10.28 -54.61 3.89
N LEU A 93 -11.35 -54.27 3.17
CA LEU A 93 -12.73 -54.38 3.64
C LEU A 93 -13.22 -55.83 3.59
N GLY A 94 -14.40 -56.06 4.16
CA GLY A 94 -15.10 -57.35 4.12
C GLY A 94 -14.74 -58.27 5.28
N GLU A 95 -15.13 -59.54 5.14
CA GLU A 95 -14.99 -60.57 6.18
C GLU A 95 -13.52 -60.89 6.47
N LYS A 96 -13.21 -60.98 7.76
CA LYS A 96 -11.91 -61.34 8.32
C LYS A 96 -12.08 -62.41 9.37
N HIS A 97 -11.13 -63.34 9.41
CA HIS A 97 -11.03 -64.37 10.44
C HIS A 97 -9.70 -64.19 11.16
N LEU A 98 -9.78 -63.90 12.46
CA LEU A 98 -8.63 -63.63 13.30
C LEU A 98 -8.46 -64.76 14.32
N LYS A 99 -7.28 -65.38 14.30
CA LYS A 99 -6.87 -66.37 15.29
C LYS A 99 -5.72 -65.81 16.12
N ILE A 100 -5.88 -65.81 17.43
CA ILE A 100 -4.87 -65.35 18.38
C ILE A 100 -4.54 -66.49 19.33
N ASN A 101 -3.25 -66.76 19.50
CA ASN A 101 -2.74 -67.78 20.42
C ASN A 101 -1.44 -67.28 21.08
N HIS A 102 -0.80 -68.13 21.89
CA HIS A 102 0.47 -67.78 22.54
C HIS A 102 1.65 -67.56 21.59
N ASP A 103 1.57 -68.03 20.35
CA ASP A 103 2.66 -67.86 19.37
C ASP A 103 2.54 -66.52 18.61
N GLY A 104 1.31 -66.02 18.43
CA GLY A 104 1.06 -64.75 17.78
C GLY A 104 -0.37 -64.56 17.28
N ILE A 105 -0.48 -63.80 16.19
CA ILE A 105 -1.73 -63.39 15.57
C ILE A 105 -1.74 -63.86 14.11
N THR A 106 -2.81 -64.52 13.69
CA THR A 106 -3.05 -64.90 12.30
C THR A 106 -4.36 -64.30 11.82
N LEU A 107 -4.28 -63.38 10.85
CA LEU A 107 -5.42 -62.77 10.18
C LEU A 107 -5.60 -63.41 8.79
N SER A 108 -6.72 -64.09 8.60
CA SER A 108 -7.13 -64.63 7.31
C SER A 108 -8.23 -63.75 6.70
N SER A 109 -8.10 -63.50 5.42
CA SER A 109 -9.13 -62.87 4.58
C SER A 109 -9.41 -63.77 3.39
N THR A 110 -10.45 -63.46 2.62
CA THR A 110 -10.80 -64.23 1.40
C THR A 110 -9.66 -64.40 0.41
N THR A 111 -8.69 -63.49 0.39
CA THR A 111 -7.61 -63.48 -0.61
C THR A 111 -6.22 -63.74 -0.02
N LYS A 112 -6.01 -63.49 1.28
CA LYS A 112 -4.68 -63.52 1.91
C LYS A 112 -4.77 -63.91 3.37
N THR A 113 -3.81 -64.71 3.82
CA THR A 113 -3.55 -64.99 5.24
C THR A 113 -2.22 -64.38 5.64
N PHE A 114 -2.21 -63.68 6.77
CA PHE A 114 -1.03 -63.03 7.32
C PHE A 114 -0.85 -63.47 8.77
N SER A 115 0.34 -63.93 9.12
CA SER A 115 0.67 -64.42 10.47
C SER A 115 1.87 -63.67 11.01
N GLN A 116 1.82 -63.29 12.29
CA GLN A 116 2.77 -62.39 12.90
C GLN A 116 2.97 -62.77 14.37
N GLN A 117 4.23 -62.88 14.79
CA GLN A 117 4.62 -63.26 16.16
C GLN A 117 4.53 -62.06 17.13
N TRP A 118 4.32 -62.33 18.42
CA TRP A 118 4.19 -61.27 19.44
C TRP A 118 5.36 -60.29 19.50
N ASN A 119 6.60 -60.78 19.32
CA ASN A 119 7.83 -59.99 19.37
C ASN A 119 7.92 -58.87 18.31
N SER A 120 7.12 -58.95 17.25
CA SER A 120 7.09 -57.99 16.16
C SER A 120 6.01 -56.92 16.33
N ILE A 121 5.13 -57.08 17.32
CA ILE A 121 4.08 -56.12 17.61
C ILE A 121 4.68 -54.98 18.43
N ILE A 122 4.73 -53.80 17.82
CA ILE A 122 5.35 -52.60 18.39
C ILE A 122 4.48 -52.00 19.50
N ARG A 123 3.16 -51.98 19.31
CA ARG A 123 2.21 -51.38 20.27
C ARG A 123 0.79 -51.87 20.04
N VAL A 124 -0.03 -51.77 21.09
CA VAL A 124 -1.47 -51.99 21.04
C VAL A 124 -2.17 -50.74 21.56
N VAL A 125 -3.15 -50.25 20.82
CA VAL A 125 -3.97 -49.10 21.22
C VAL A 125 -5.43 -49.53 21.30
N LYS A 126 -6.03 -49.46 22.50
CA LYS A 126 -7.45 -49.68 22.73
C LYS A 126 -8.17 -48.34 22.84
N ASN A 127 -9.28 -48.17 22.12
CA ASN A 127 -10.26 -47.12 22.40
C ASN A 127 -11.65 -47.76 22.61
N ASP A 128 -12.68 -46.94 22.77
CA ASP A 128 -14.05 -47.40 23.04
C ASP A 128 -14.66 -48.29 21.94
N SER A 129 -14.05 -48.37 20.76
CA SER A 129 -14.64 -49.05 19.60
C SER A 129 -13.72 -50.08 18.93
N TYR A 130 -12.41 -50.04 19.16
CA TYR A 130 -11.44 -50.85 18.43
C TYR A 130 -10.22 -51.20 19.30
N TYR A 131 -9.62 -52.35 18.98
CA TYR A 131 -8.21 -52.61 19.21
C TYR A 131 -7.43 -52.37 17.92
N PHE A 132 -6.38 -51.54 18.01
CA PHE A 132 -5.39 -51.33 16.96
C PHE A 132 -4.08 -51.97 17.36
N ILE A 133 -3.70 -53.05 16.67
CA ILE A 133 -2.48 -53.81 16.97
C ILE A 133 -1.45 -53.50 15.91
N TYR A 134 -0.42 -52.72 16.24
CA TYR A 134 0.56 -52.22 15.29
C TYR A 134 1.79 -53.13 15.24
N ASP A 135 2.08 -53.67 14.07
CA ASP A 135 3.33 -54.40 13.78
C ASP A 135 4.37 -53.50 13.10
N GLN A 136 3.93 -52.39 12.52
CA GLN A 136 4.78 -51.29 12.05
C GLN A 136 4.15 -49.95 12.43
N ASP A 137 4.91 -48.88 12.30
CA ASP A 137 4.42 -47.54 12.67
C ASP A 137 3.16 -47.11 11.93
N GLU A 138 2.98 -47.57 10.69
CA GLU A 138 1.88 -47.23 9.79
C GLU A 138 1.05 -48.45 9.39
N ARG A 139 1.20 -49.60 10.05
CA ARG A 139 0.43 -50.82 9.75
C ARG A 139 -0.15 -51.38 11.04
N SER A 140 -1.46 -51.63 11.04
CA SER A 140 -2.11 -52.25 12.18
C SER A 140 -3.20 -53.23 11.74
N TYR A 141 -3.46 -54.19 12.62
CA TYR A 141 -4.71 -54.93 12.62
C TYR A 141 -5.78 -54.10 13.33
N ILE A 142 -7.00 -54.18 12.80
CA ILE A 142 -8.16 -53.46 13.33
C ILE A 142 -9.15 -54.52 13.79
N ILE A 143 -9.47 -54.53 15.08
CA ILE A 143 -10.46 -55.44 15.65
C ILE A 143 -11.59 -54.58 16.23
N PRO A 144 -12.76 -54.53 15.59
CA PRO A 144 -13.90 -53.81 16.13
C PRO A 144 -14.42 -54.48 17.40
N ILE A 145 -14.50 -53.72 18.50
CA ILE A 145 -14.98 -54.23 19.80
C ILE A 145 -16.44 -54.68 19.71
N ARG A 146 -17.24 -54.04 18.86
CA ARG A 146 -18.65 -54.38 18.62
C ARG A 146 -18.90 -55.83 18.17
N GLU A 147 -17.88 -56.50 17.64
CA GLU A 147 -17.96 -57.88 17.14
C GLU A 147 -17.45 -58.91 18.18
N LEU A 148 -17.03 -58.44 19.37
CA LEU A 148 -16.51 -59.28 20.45
C LEU A 148 -17.61 -59.49 21.50
N SER A 149 -17.77 -60.73 21.97
CA SER A 149 -18.47 -60.98 23.22
C SER A 149 -17.64 -60.41 24.39
N SER A 150 -18.28 -60.01 25.49
CA SER A 150 -17.57 -59.48 26.67
C SER A 150 -16.50 -60.45 27.20
N GLU A 151 -16.78 -61.76 27.11
CA GLU A 151 -15.80 -62.79 27.46
C GLU A 151 -14.59 -62.80 26.51
N ASN A 152 -14.82 -62.74 25.20
CA ASN A 152 -13.74 -62.70 24.21
C ASN A 152 -12.95 -61.40 24.26
N GLU A 153 -13.60 -60.27 24.56
CA GLU A 153 -12.92 -58.99 24.77
C GLU A 153 -11.98 -59.07 25.99
N GLN A 154 -12.44 -59.60 27.12
CA GLN A 154 -11.62 -59.74 28.32
C GLN A 154 -10.44 -60.69 28.09
N LYS A 155 -10.68 -61.84 27.45
CA LYS A 155 -9.61 -62.79 27.07
C LYS A 155 -8.60 -62.14 26.13
N LEU A 156 -9.08 -61.41 25.12
CA LEU A 156 -8.25 -60.67 24.17
C LEU A 156 -7.40 -59.63 24.89
N GLN A 157 -8.01 -58.82 25.75
CA GLN A 157 -7.32 -57.80 26.52
C GLN A 157 -6.20 -58.40 27.39
N ASN A 158 -6.50 -59.49 28.10
CA ASN A 158 -5.51 -60.17 28.93
C ASN A 158 -4.31 -60.65 28.09
N LEU A 159 -4.55 -61.30 26.94
CA LEU A 159 -3.48 -61.74 26.04
C LEU A 159 -2.65 -60.58 25.49
N LEU A 160 -3.30 -59.48 25.10
CA LEU A 160 -2.61 -58.30 24.57
C LEU A 160 -1.76 -57.59 25.64
N VAL A 161 -2.23 -57.55 26.88
CA VAL A 161 -1.49 -56.99 28.02
C VAL A 161 -0.32 -57.91 28.41
N GLU A 162 -0.53 -59.22 28.41
CA GLU A 162 0.51 -60.21 28.74
C GLU A 162 1.68 -60.16 27.75
N HIS A 163 1.39 -60.09 26.45
CA HIS A 163 2.40 -60.20 25.40
C HIS A 163 2.93 -58.86 24.86
N ASN A 164 2.35 -57.71 25.23
CA ASN A 164 2.76 -56.41 24.70
C ASN A 164 3.17 -55.41 25.78
N LYS A 165 4.42 -54.96 25.72
CA LYS A 165 4.97 -53.97 26.65
C LYS A 165 4.33 -52.57 26.52
N LEU A 166 3.72 -52.25 25.39
CA LEU A 166 3.15 -50.92 25.08
C LEU A 166 1.65 -51.05 24.77
N PHE A 167 0.88 -51.46 25.77
CA PHE A 167 -0.59 -51.40 25.73
C PHE A 167 -1.08 -50.03 26.19
N ILE A 168 -1.76 -49.30 25.30
CA ILE A 168 -2.26 -47.94 25.54
C ILE A 168 -3.80 -48.00 25.55
N GLN A 169 -4.40 -47.69 26.69
CA GLN A 169 -5.85 -47.54 26.83
C GLN A 169 -6.23 -46.05 26.72
N GLN A 170 -7.06 -45.70 25.75
CA GLN A 170 -7.51 -44.33 25.52
C GLN A 170 -8.93 -44.15 26.06
N GLU A 171 -9.08 -43.42 27.17
CA GLU A 171 -10.37 -43.25 27.87
C GLU A 171 -11.14 -41.96 27.50
N THR A 172 -10.58 -41.09 26.64
CA THR A 172 -11.22 -39.80 26.29
C THR A 172 -10.97 -39.36 24.84
N PRO A 173 -11.89 -38.55 24.26
CA PRO A 173 -11.67 -37.95 22.95
C PRO A 173 -10.37 -37.13 22.97
N SER A 174 -9.53 -37.34 21.95
CA SER A 174 -8.21 -36.72 21.91
C SER A 174 -8.32 -35.19 21.99
N ASN A 175 -7.40 -34.53 22.72
CA ASN A 175 -7.26 -33.06 22.75
C ASN A 175 -7.22 -32.44 21.33
N LEU A 176 -6.84 -33.24 20.33
CA LEU A 176 -6.86 -32.89 18.91
C LEU A 176 -8.26 -32.46 18.41
N GLU A 177 -9.36 -33.05 18.91
CA GLU A 177 -10.71 -32.69 18.49
C GLU A 177 -11.14 -31.35 19.07
N LYS A 178 -10.85 -31.11 20.36
CA LYS A 178 -11.08 -29.81 21.02
C LYS A 178 -10.32 -28.68 20.29
N LEU A 179 -9.05 -28.92 19.96
CA LEU A 179 -8.22 -27.98 19.19
C LEU A 179 -8.81 -27.66 17.80
N THR A 180 -9.56 -28.58 17.20
CA THR A 180 -10.14 -28.35 15.86
C THR A 180 -11.34 -27.44 15.92
N LYS A 181 -12.20 -27.62 16.93
CA LYS A 181 -13.31 -26.69 17.18
C LYS A 181 -12.79 -25.28 17.45
N LEU A 182 -11.75 -25.17 18.29
CA LEU A 182 -11.09 -23.88 18.56
C LEU A 182 -10.53 -23.23 17.27
N ARG A 183 -9.82 -24.00 16.43
CA ARG A 183 -9.31 -23.50 15.14
C ARG A 183 -10.42 -23.02 14.22
N LEU A 184 -11.55 -23.73 14.16
CA LEU A 184 -12.68 -23.31 13.34
C LEU A 184 -13.26 -21.96 13.83
N ILE A 185 -13.40 -21.79 15.14
CA ILE A 185 -13.85 -20.52 15.75
C ILE A 185 -12.87 -19.39 15.41
N LEU A 186 -11.56 -19.64 15.57
CA LEU A 186 -10.53 -18.67 15.22
C LEU A 186 -10.54 -18.30 13.73
N LEU A 187 -10.80 -19.27 12.84
CA LEU A 187 -10.90 -19.02 11.40
C LEU A 187 -12.09 -18.09 11.08
N ILE A 188 -13.25 -18.37 11.66
CA ILE A 188 -14.45 -17.55 11.47
C ILE A 188 -14.18 -16.12 11.94
N PHE A 189 -13.62 -15.97 13.14
CA PHE A 189 -13.26 -14.66 13.69
C PHE A 189 -12.28 -13.90 12.80
N PHE A 190 -11.23 -14.56 12.30
CA PHE A 190 -10.26 -13.96 11.39
C PHE A 190 -10.89 -13.50 10.07
N VAL A 191 -11.75 -14.31 9.46
CA VAL A 191 -12.47 -13.95 8.24
C VAL A 191 -13.42 -12.77 8.48
N SER A 192 -14.13 -12.75 9.61
CA SER A 192 -14.99 -11.61 9.97
C SER A 192 -14.19 -10.32 10.12
N LEU A 193 -13.03 -10.35 10.79
CA LEU A 193 -12.15 -9.18 10.89
C LEU A 193 -11.64 -8.72 9.54
N ALA A 194 -11.24 -9.65 8.66
CA ALA A 194 -10.79 -9.31 7.32
C ALA A 194 -11.90 -8.61 6.51
N ILE A 195 -13.15 -9.08 6.64
CA ILE A 195 -14.31 -8.45 6.00
C ILE A 195 -14.56 -7.05 6.57
N ILE A 196 -14.53 -6.88 7.90
CA ILE A 196 -14.72 -5.57 8.55
C ILE A 196 -13.65 -4.59 8.08
N ASN A 197 -12.39 -5.01 8.08
CA ASN A 197 -11.27 -4.18 7.62
C ASN A 197 -11.40 -3.82 6.13
N GLN A 198 -11.91 -4.73 5.31
CA GLN A 198 -12.18 -4.44 3.90
C GLN A 198 -13.33 -3.43 3.74
N ILE A 199 -14.34 -3.46 4.61
CA ILE A 199 -15.45 -2.49 4.61
C ILE A 199 -14.95 -1.11 5.07
N GLU A 200 -14.13 -1.04 6.12
CA GLU A 200 -13.52 0.21 6.58
C GLU A 200 -12.60 0.82 5.52
N ASN A 201 -11.76 0.00 4.87
CA ASN A 201 -10.90 0.46 3.77
C ASN A 201 -11.69 0.81 2.50
N ALA A 202 -12.90 0.26 2.32
CA ALA A 202 -13.79 0.63 1.22
C ALA A 202 -14.51 1.96 1.48
N GLN A 203 -14.42 2.52 2.69
CA GLN A 203 -14.93 3.84 2.97
C GLN A 203 -14.00 4.86 2.30
N ASP A 204 -14.51 5.51 1.25
CA ASP A 204 -13.76 6.42 0.37
C ASP A 204 -12.98 7.46 1.18
N SER A 205 -11.65 7.27 1.24
CA SER A 205 -10.72 8.17 1.93
C SER A 205 -10.76 9.59 1.36
N LEU A 206 -11.25 9.76 0.12
CA LEU A 206 -11.45 11.06 -0.51
C LEU A 206 -12.78 11.72 -0.12
N SER A 207 -13.76 11.00 0.42
CA SER A 207 -15.09 11.55 0.71
C SER A 207 -15.05 12.85 1.55
N PRO A 208 -14.27 12.95 2.65
CA PRO A 208 -14.20 14.18 3.42
C PRO A 208 -13.59 15.35 2.64
N VAL A 209 -12.57 15.08 1.81
CA VAL A 209 -11.92 16.11 0.99
C VAL A 209 -12.83 16.52 -0.16
N LYS A 210 -13.55 15.57 -0.77
CA LYS A 210 -14.54 15.80 -1.82
C LYS A 210 -15.63 16.76 -1.35
N GLU A 211 -16.20 16.53 -0.17
CA GLU A 211 -17.21 17.42 0.42
C GLU A 211 -16.66 18.84 0.63
N GLU A 212 -15.44 18.99 1.14
CA GLU A 212 -14.83 20.31 1.33
C GLU A 212 -14.52 21.02 0.01
N VAL A 213 -14.04 20.30 -1.01
CA VAL A 213 -13.78 20.86 -2.36
C VAL A 213 -15.08 21.31 -3.01
N TYR A 214 -16.15 20.52 -2.90
CA TYR A 214 -17.48 20.90 -3.40
C TYR A 214 -18.01 22.11 -2.65
N GLY A 215 -17.69 22.20 -1.36
CA GLY A 215 -17.97 23.34 -0.49
C GLY A 215 -17.38 24.68 -0.97
N LEU A 216 -16.39 24.69 -1.88
CA LEU A 216 -15.83 25.92 -2.45
C LEU A 216 -16.76 26.61 -3.45
N PHE A 217 -17.63 25.85 -4.12
CA PHE A 217 -18.42 26.32 -5.25
C PHE A 217 -19.87 26.61 -4.86
N GLN A 218 -20.50 27.55 -5.56
CA GLN A 218 -21.92 27.87 -5.37
C GLN A 218 -22.82 26.84 -6.06
N ASN A 219 -23.91 26.45 -5.39
CA ASN A 219 -24.97 25.60 -5.94
C ASN A 219 -24.52 24.23 -6.47
N ILE A 220 -23.48 23.64 -5.88
CA ILE A 220 -23.03 22.28 -6.22
C ILE A 220 -23.60 21.28 -5.22
N ASP A 221 -24.25 20.24 -5.75
CA ASP A 221 -24.68 19.07 -4.99
C ASP A 221 -23.53 18.06 -4.88
N THR A 222 -23.34 17.47 -3.69
CA THR A 222 -22.34 16.42 -3.42
C THR A 222 -22.56 15.16 -4.24
N GLU A 223 -23.77 14.95 -4.76
CA GLU A 223 -24.09 13.85 -5.66
C GLU A 223 -23.65 14.08 -7.12
N THR A 224 -23.20 15.28 -7.48
CA THR A 224 -22.77 15.57 -8.85
C THR A 224 -21.44 14.89 -9.16
N GLU A 225 -21.35 14.22 -10.32
CA GLU A 225 -20.10 13.63 -10.82
C GLU A 225 -19.03 14.70 -11.08
N MET A 226 -17.80 14.45 -10.64
CA MET A 226 -16.70 15.41 -10.73
C MET A 226 -16.34 15.79 -12.17
N GLU A 227 -16.44 14.82 -13.10
CA GLU A 227 -16.19 15.05 -14.52
C GLU A 227 -17.16 16.09 -15.13
N ASP A 228 -18.41 16.09 -14.67
CA ASP A 228 -19.42 17.05 -15.12
C ASP A 228 -19.15 18.45 -14.55
N LEU A 229 -18.71 18.53 -13.29
CA LEU A 229 -18.33 19.81 -12.66
C LEU A 229 -17.16 20.48 -13.38
N LEU A 230 -16.18 19.71 -13.86
CA LEU A 230 -15.06 20.22 -14.62
C LEU A 230 -15.50 20.87 -15.95
N LYS A 231 -16.57 20.37 -16.57
CA LYS A 231 -17.14 20.89 -17.82
C LYS A 231 -18.07 22.09 -17.61
N GLN A 232 -18.66 22.25 -16.43
CA GLN A 232 -19.60 23.33 -16.13
C GLN A 232 -18.91 24.67 -15.84
N LYS A 233 -19.64 25.77 -16.05
CA LYS A 233 -19.20 27.10 -15.60
C LYS A 233 -19.49 27.21 -14.09
N LEU A 234 -18.44 27.08 -13.29
CA LEU A 234 -18.52 27.15 -11.83
C LEU A 234 -18.34 28.59 -11.33
N ASN A 235 -18.98 28.92 -10.21
CA ASN A 235 -18.76 30.16 -9.47
C ASN A 235 -18.25 29.81 -8.07
N ILE A 236 -17.24 30.53 -7.59
CA ILE A 236 -16.70 30.37 -6.24
C ILE A 236 -17.57 31.12 -5.23
N LYS A 237 -17.70 30.58 -4.01
CA LYS A 237 -18.36 31.32 -2.91
C LYS A 237 -17.50 32.51 -2.52
N GLU A 238 -18.13 33.67 -2.29
CA GLU A 238 -17.43 34.91 -1.92
C GLU A 238 -16.64 34.80 -0.60
N SER A 239 -17.04 33.87 0.28
CA SER A 239 -16.37 33.61 1.55
C SER A 239 -15.09 32.80 1.43
N VAL A 240 -14.78 32.23 0.26
CA VAL A 240 -13.63 31.33 0.08
C VAL A 240 -12.37 32.16 -0.13
N THR A 241 -11.34 31.84 0.64
CA THR A 241 -10.04 32.51 0.58
C THR A 241 -8.98 31.60 -0.04
N GLN A 242 -7.85 32.17 -0.50
CA GLN A 242 -6.71 31.37 -0.97
C GLN A 242 -6.20 30.40 0.11
N LYS A 243 -6.27 30.79 1.39
CA LYS A 243 -5.87 29.94 2.51
C LYS A 243 -6.71 28.66 2.59
N ASP A 244 -7.99 28.73 2.21
CA ASP A 244 -8.86 27.56 2.18
C ASP A 244 -8.48 26.60 1.04
N ILE A 245 -8.10 27.13 -0.13
CA ILE A 245 -7.56 26.38 -1.28
C ILE A 245 -6.25 25.67 -0.88
N ASP A 246 -5.29 26.39 -0.29
CA ASP A 246 -4.00 25.83 0.12
C ASP A 246 -4.17 24.72 1.16
N LYS A 247 -5.12 24.87 2.09
CA LYS A 247 -5.47 23.84 3.07
C LYS A 247 -5.98 22.56 2.37
N LEU A 248 -6.77 22.69 1.31
CA LEU A 248 -7.29 21.55 0.56
C LEU A 248 -6.23 20.85 -0.27
N TYR A 249 -5.31 21.58 -0.90
CA TYR A 249 -4.15 20.97 -1.57
C TYR A 249 -3.31 20.14 -0.59
N ASN A 250 -3.03 20.70 0.59
CA ASN A 250 -2.28 19.98 1.63
C ASN A 250 -3.03 18.72 2.08
N LYS A 251 -4.33 18.81 2.37
CA LYS A 251 -5.15 17.63 2.72
C LYS A 251 -5.13 16.57 1.62
N LEU A 252 -5.33 16.96 0.36
CA LEU A 252 -5.34 16.05 -0.77
C LEU A 252 -3.96 15.38 -0.98
N SER A 253 -2.86 16.10 -0.73
CA SER A 253 -1.50 15.56 -0.83
C SER A 253 -1.18 14.51 0.25
N MET A 254 -1.83 14.60 1.42
CA MET A 254 -1.61 13.66 2.53
C MET A 254 -2.34 12.32 2.36
N ILE A 255 -3.32 12.25 1.45
CA ILE A 255 -4.03 10.99 1.16
C ILE A 255 -3.14 10.11 0.31
N ASP A 256 -2.86 8.89 0.78
CA ASP A 256 -2.02 7.94 0.07
C ASP A 256 -2.64 7.57 -1.29
N SER A 257 -1.80 7.46 -2.32
CA SER A 257 -2.24 7.04 -3.66
C SER A 257 -2.70 5.59 -3.71
N GLU A 258 -2.36 4.76 -2.73
CA GLU A 258 -2.82 3.36 -2.64
C GLU A 258 -4.26 3.24 -2.12
N ASP A 259 -4.71 4.21 -1.31
CA ASP A 259 -6.03 4.19 -0.63
C ASP A 259 -7.13 4.93 -1.38
N ALA A 260 -6.79 5.62 -2.47
CA ALA A 260 -7.68 6.48 -3.23
C ALA A 260 -7.60 6.16 -4.72
N SER A 261 -8.74 6.24 -5.42
CA SER A 261 -8.76 6.20 -6.88
C SER A 261 -7.89 7.36 -7.41
N TYR A 262 -6.82 7.02 -8.13
CA TYR A 262 -5.91 8.00 -8.71
C TYR A 262 -6.66 9.02 -9.57
N ASP A 263 -7.68 8.56 -10.29
CA ASP A 263 -8.52 9.41 -11.14
C ASP A 263 -9.32 10.42 -10.30
N ASP A 264 -9.96 9.97 -9.22
CA ASP A 264 -10.72 10.85 -8.32
C ASP A 264 -9.83 11.90 -7.66
N LYS A 265 -8.63 11.50 -7.23
CA LYS A 265 -7.63 12.42 -6.66
C LYS A 265 -7.21 13.48 -7.69
N PHE A 266 -7.00 13.08 -8.95
CA PHE A 266 -6.65 13.99 -10.03
C PHE A 266 -7.79 14.95 -10.38
N GLN A 267 -9.03 14.46 -10.42
CA GLN A 267 -10.21 15.28 -10.66
C GLN A 267 -10.44 16.30 -9.53
N LEU A 268 -10.26 15.90 -8.26
CA LEU A 268 -10.30 16.83 -7.12
C LEU A 268 -9.21 17.89 -7.21
N ALA A 269 -7.97 17.52 -7.53
CA ALA A 269 -6.89 18.49 -7.73
C ALA A 269 -7.22 19.50 -8.85
N SER A 270 -7.85 19.02 -9.93
CA SER A 270 -8.29 19.85 -11.05
C SER A 270 -9.40 20.83 -10.63
N LEU A 271 -10.33 20.40 -9.78
CA LEU A 271 -11.36 21.28 -9.21
C LEU A 271 -10.76 22.32 -8.27
N ILE A 272 -9.82 21.95 -7.40
CA ILE A 272 -9.10 22.91 -6.52
C ILE A 272 -8.39 23.97 -7.37
N LYS A 273 -7.68 23.55 -8.42
CA LYS A 273 -7.02 24.47 -9.37
C LYS A 273 -8.01 25.38 -10.09
N LYS A 274 -9.20 24.88 -10.42
CA LYS A 274 -10.26 25.68 -11.04
C LYS A 274 -10.84 26.70 -10.06
N ALA A 275 -11.04 26.32 -8.80
CA ALA A 275 -11.46 27.25 -7.74
C ALA A 275 -10.44 28.38 -7.57
N GLU A 276 -9.16 28.03 -7.49
CA GLU A 276 -8.04 28.96 -7.47
C GLU A 276 -8.08 29.96 -8.64
N GLN A 277 -8.20 29.49 -9.88
CA GLN A 277 -8.37 30.35 -11.05
C GLN A 277 -9.59 31.28 -10.99
N LEU A 278 -10.69 30.85 -10.38
CA LEU A 278 -11.89 31.68 -10.22
C LEU A 278 -11.70 32.78 -9.18
N ILE A 279 -10.97 32.53 -8.08
CA ILE A 279 -10.53 33.59 -7.17
C ILE A 279 -9.70 34.61 -7.96
N TYR A 280 -8.80 34.12 -8.80
CA TYR A 280 -7.85 34.95 -9.54
C TYR A 280 -8.54 35.85 -10.57
N ASN A 281 -9.52 35.30 -11.29
CA ASN A 281 -10.31 36.05 -12.26
C ASN A 281 -11.26 37.06 -11.59
N GLY A 282 -11.63 36.84 -10.33
CA GLY A 282 -12.45 37.77 -9.55
C GLY A 282 -11.66 38.95 -8.98
N LEU A 283 -10.35 38.81 -8.82
CA LEU A 283 -9.45 39.89 -8.44
C LEU A 283 -9.23 40.77 -9.66
N GLN A 284 -9.58 42.06 -9.58
CA GLN A 284 -9.31 43.00 -10.66
C GLN A 284 -7.81 42.97 -10.97
N ASN A 285 -7.44 42.61 -12.19
CA ASN A 285 -6.05 42.69 -12.64
C ASN A 285 -5.63 44.17 -12.63
N THR A 286 -4.93 44.59 -11.60
CA THR A 286 -4.31 45.91 -11.56
C THR A 286 -3.00 45.81 -12.33
N THR A 287 -3.05 46.34 -13.56
CA THR A 287 -1.88 46.52 -14.40
C THR A 287 -1.58 48.01 -14.42
N GLN A 288 -0.36 48.38 -14.02
CA GLN A 288 0.11 49.75 -14.07
C GLN A 288 1.26 49.85 -15.06
N VAL A 289 1.19 50.86 -15.93
CA VAL A 289 2.26 51.23 -16.86
C VAL A 289 3.13 52.28 -16.19
N TYR A 290 4.44 52.21 -16.39
CA TYR A 290 5.45 53.09 -15.82
C TYR A 290 6.32 53.70 -16.92
N HIS A 291 6.66 54.98 -16.75
CA HIS A 291 7.59 55.73 -17.61
C HIS A 291 8.57 56.50 -16.72
N GLY A 292 9.78 56.74 -17.22
CA GLY A 292 10.76 57.53 -16.48
C GLY A 292 11.85 58.04 -17.39
N GLU A 293 12.55 59.07 -16.93
CA GLU A 293 13.66 59.67 -17.65
C GLU A 293 14.76 60.11 -16.68
N SER A 294 16.01 59.95 -17.10
CA SER A 294 17.21 60.47 -16.42
C SER A 294 17.93 61.46 -17.34
N THR A 295 19.21 61.75 -17.06
CA THR A 295 20.04 62.62 -17.91
C THR A 295 20.26 62.00 -19.28
N HIS A 296 20.63 60.71 -19.35
CA HIS A 296 20.95 60.06 -20.63
C HIS A 296 19.88 59.07 -21.12
N TRP A 297 18.92 58.65 -20.29
CA TRP A 297 18.00 57.57 -20.64
C TRP A 297 16.53 57.96 -20.54
N LYS A 298 15.71 57.31 -21.36
CA LYS A 298 14.24 57.38 -21.34
C LYS A 298 13.64 55.99 -21.39
N VAL A 299 12.76 55.69 -20.45
CA VAL A 299 12.04 54.40 -20.34
C VAL A 299 10.56 54.62 -20.63
N VAL A 300 9.99 53.78 -21.48
CA VAL A 300 8.56 53.80 -21.80
C VAL A 300 7.94 52.42 -21.79
N ASP A 301 6.63 52.37 -21.50
CA ASP A 301 5.78 51.19 -21.61
C ASP A 301 6.19 50.01 -20.70
N TYR A 302 6.95 50.24 -19.62
CA TYR A 302 7.25 49.20 -18.64
C TYR A 302 5.99 48.89 -17.84
N LYS A 303 5.57 47.62 -17.74
CA LYS A 303 4.30 47.28 -17.07
C LYS A 303 4.54 46.35 -15.90
N ILE A 304 3.87 46.64 -14.79
CA ILE A 304 3.77 45.73 -13.65
C ILE A 304 2.33 45.29 -13.52
N GLN A 305 2.12 43.98 -13.46
CA GLN A 305 0.86 43.34 -13.15
C GLN A 305 1.02 42.67 -11.78
N ALA A 306 0.36 43.22 -10.77
CA ALA A 306 0.50 42.77 -9.40
C ALA A 306 -0.89 42.62 -8.76
N ASN A 307 -1.23 41.40 -8.37
CA ASN A 307 -2.40 41.11 -7.55
C ASN A 307 -2.00 40.09 -6.47
N PRO A 308 -2.88 39.72 -5.53
CA PRO A 308 -2.55 38.79 -4.44
C PRO A 308 -1.97 37.42 -4.85
N VAL A 309 -1.91 37.13 -6.15
CA VAL A 309 -1.66 35.81 -6.72
C VAL A 309 -0.57 35.83 -7.78
N LEU A 310 -0.46 36.94 -8.51
CA LEU A 310 0.44 37.09 -9.63
C LEU A 310 1.21 38.39 -9.46
N PHE A 311 2.53 38.28 -9.49
CA PHE A 311 3.42 39.41 -9.66
C PHE A 311 4.26 39.17 -10.91
N ARG A 312 4.02 39.95 -11.96
CA ARG A 312 4.73 39.83 -13.24
C ARG A 312 5.06 41.21 -13.78
N THR A 313 6.20 41.32 -14.43
CA THR A 313 6.53 42.50 -15.24
C THR A 313 6.59 42.18 -16.72
N TYR A 314 6.32 43.18 -17.53
CA TYR A 314 6.45 43.12 -18.98
C TYR A 314 7.45 44.17 -19.42
N ALA A 315 8.34 43.75 -20.31
CA ALA A 315 9.39 44.59 -20.87
C ALA A 315 8.83 45.87 -21.48
N GLY A 316 9.40 46.99 -21.03
CA GLY A 316 9.31 48.27 -21.70
C GLY A 316 10.44 48.44 -22.71
N ARG A 317 10.53 49.65 -23.25
CA ARG A 317 11.62 50.08 -24.12
C ARG A 317 12.40 51.19 -23.44
N MET A 318 13.72 51.11 -23.53
CA MET A 318 14.64 52.09 -23.02
C MET A 318 15.45 52.67 -24.17
N TYR A 319 15.55 54.00 -24.22
CA TYR A 319 16.28 54.73 -25.26
C TYR A 319 17.32 55.63 -24.66
N MET A 320 18.49 55.68 -25.28
CA MET A 320 19.49 56.72 -24.99
C MET A 320 19.06 58.03 -25.66
N LYS A 321 19.12 59.14 -24.91
CA LYS A 321 18.64 60.44 -25.37
C LYS A 321 19.61 61.03 -26.40
N GLU A 322 19.04 61.65 -27.43
CA GLU A 322 19.76 62.40 -28.47
C GLU A 322 20.79 61.58 -29.28
N GLN A 323 20.72 60.26 -29.22
CA GLN A 323 21.65 59.36 -29.91
C GLN A 323 20.88 58.26 -30.63
N ASP A 324 21.03 58.21 -31.95
CA ASP A 324 20.41 57.15 -32.77
C ASP A 324 21.21 55.82 -32.69
N VAL A 325 22.50 55.90 -32.36
CA VAL A 325 23.43 54.76 -32.21
C VAL A 325 24.42 55.11 -31.10
N PHE A 326 24.67 54.17 -30.18
CA PHE A 326 25.73 54.29 -29.18
C PHE A 326 26.41 52.95 -28.95
N GLU A 327 27.68 52.85 -29.33
CA GLU A 327 28.48 51.64 -29.17
C GLU A 327 29.11 51.59 -27.78
N ALA A 328 28.87 50.49 -27.07
CA ALA A 328 29.38 50.27 -25.72
C ALA A 328 30.26 49.01 -25.62
N ASP A 329 31.26 49.04 -24.74
CA ASP A 329 32.04 47.85 -24.38
C ASP A 329 31.34 47.02 -23.29
N TYR A 330 30.51 47.68 -22.46
CA TYR A 330 29.74 47.09 -21.37
C TYR A 330 28.40 47.79 -21.20
N PHE A 331 27.37 47.01 -20.88
CA PHE A 331 26.04 47.50 -20.54
C PHE A 331 25.35 46.58 -19.54
N ASN A 332 24.78 47.16 -18.49
CA ASN A 332 24.03 46.43 -17.45
C ASN A 332 22.77 47.19 -17.07
N VAL A 333 21.66 46.47 -16.97
CA VAL A 333 20.36 46.99 -16.58
C VAL A 333 19.80 46.15 -15.44
N GLU A 334 19.46 46.81 -14.34
CA GLU A 334 18.85 46.20 -13.18
C GLU A 334 17.56 46.92 -12.83
N VAL A 335 16.45 46.18 -12.69
CA VAL A 335 15.15 46.77 -12.38
C VAL A 335 14.75 46.43 -10.95
N TYR A 336 14.33 47.46 -10.22
CA TYR A 336 14.02 47.40 -8.80
C TYR A 336 12.61 47.90 -8.52
N VAL A 337 12.00 47.30 -7.49
CA VAL A 337 10.74 47.75 -6.89
C VAL A 337 10.95 47.91 -5.40
N ILE A 338 10.44 49.02 -4.84
CA ILE A 338 10.38 49.28 -3.40
C ILE A 338 8.91 49.20 -2.99
N PHE A 339 8.61 48.40 -1.97
CA PHE A 339 7.27 48.27 -1.39
C PHE A 339 7.05 49.18 -0.17
N ASP A 340 5.81 49.27 0.31
CA ASP A 340 5.37 50.03 1.50
C ASP A 340 6.18 49.78 2.78
N ASP A 341 6.74 48.57 2.93
CA ASP A 341 7.59 48.19 4.06
C ASP A 341 9.08 48.56 3.88
N ASN A 342 9.39 49.36 2.86
CA ASN A 342 10.74 49.70 2.38
C ASN A 342 11.57 48.46 2.01
N GLU A 343 10.93 47.35 1.63
CA GLU A 343 11.63 46.23 1.00
C GLU A 343 11.97 46.57 -0.45
N GLU A 344 13.27 46.63 -0.74
CA GLU A 344 13.80 46.78 -2.09
C GLU A 344 14.10 45.41 -2.69
N ILE A 345 13.51 45.11 -3.84
CA ILE A 345 13.69 43.85 -4.56
C ILE A 345 14.16 44.11 -5.97
N ARG A 346 15.23 43.41 -6.35
CA ARG A 346 15.68 43.34 -7.74
C ARG A 346 14.84 42.30 -8.49
N LEU A 347 14.07 42.76 -9.47
CA LEU A 347 13.19 41.90 -10.25
C LEU A 347 13.97 41.10 -11.29
N HIS A 348 14.86 41.75 -12.05
CA HIS A 348 15.74 41.07 -12.98
C HIS A 348 17.00 41.91 -13.27
N LYS A 349 17.99 41.27 -13.89
CA LYS A 349 19.28 41.84 -14.29
C LYS A 349 19.65 41.32 -15.68
N GLU A 350 20.02 42.23 -16.58
CA GLU A 350 20.57 41.89 -17.89
C GLU A 350 21.95 42.55 -18.06
N GLU A 351 22.94 41.77 -18.47
CA GLU A 351 24.33 42.22 -18.59
C GLU A 351 24.89 41.80 -19.96
N PHE A 352 25.49 42.76 -20.66
CA PHE A 352 26.02 42.62 -22.01
C PHE A 352 27.48 43.07 -22.05
N LEU A 353 28.32 42.27 -22.70
CA LEU A 353 29.75 42.52 -22.90
C LEU A 353 30.07 42.39 -24.39
N ALA A 354 30.74 43.39 -24.97
CA ALA A 354 31.09 43.39 -26.39
C ALA A 354 31.99 42.20 -26.79
N ASP A 355 32.86 41.74 -25.89
CA ASP A 355 33.85 40.67 -26.15
C ASP A 355 33.28 39.24 -26.10
N TYR A 356 32.01 39.06 -25.72
CA TYR A 356 31.43 37.73 -25.48
C TYR A 356 30.59 37.19 -26.66
N GLN A 357 30.35 37.97 -27.70
CA GLN A 357 29.69 37.48 -28.92
C GLN A 357 30.70 36.80 -29.86
N ASP A 358 30.34 35.59 -30.28
CA ASP A 358 31.12 34.63 -31.06
C ASP A 358 32.06 35.30 -32.09
N ARG A 359 33.38 35.03 -31.98
CA ARG A 359 34.50 35.69 -32.70
C ARG A 359 34.39 35.74 -34.24
N ALA A 360 33.36 35.14 -34.82
CA ALA A 360 33.09 35.14 -36.25
C ALA A 360 32.32 36.37 -36.75
N LYS A 361 31.68 37.17 -35.87
CA LYS A 361 31.07 38.46 -36.21
C LYS A 361 31.21 39.41 -35.02
N SER A 362 32.09 40.41 -35.13
CA SER A 362 32.11 41.54 -34.20
C SER A 362 30.83 42.34 -34.40
N VAL A 363 29.75 41.94 -33.74
CA VAL A 363 28.55 42.75 -33.66
C VAL A 363 28.86 43.80 -32.60
N GLU A 364 29.02 45.05 -33.04
CA GLU A 364 29.15 46.18 -32.13
C GLU A 364 27.89 46.22 -31.25
N LEU A 365 28.10 46.35 -29.93
CA LEU A 365 27.01 46.40 -28.95
C LEU A 365 26.42 47.82 -28.98
N ASP A 366 25.41 48.01 -29.83
CA ASP A 366 24.61 49.22 -29.85
C ASP A 366 23.57 49.20 -28.72
N ILE A 367 23.65 50.18 -27.82
CA ILE A 367 22.75 50.32 -26.67
C ILE A 367 21.79 51.51 -26.79
N SER A 368 21.70 52.13 -27.98
CA SER A 368 20.78 53.24 -28.26
C SER A 368 19.32 52.90 -27.94
N GLU A 369 18.89 51.65 -28.18
CA GLU A 369 17.59 51.11 -27.81
C GLU A 369 17.76 49.72 -27.18
N GLN A 370 17.21 49.53 -25.97
CA GLN A 370 17.31 48.30 -25.21
C GLN A 370 15.98 47.92 -24.57
N SER A 371 15.78 46.62 -24.35
CA SER A 371 14.65 46.15 -23.56
C SER A 371 14.92 46.41 -22.08
N THR A 372 13.89 46.74 -21.31
CA THR A 372 14.02 46.76 -19.85
C THR A 372 13.91 45.37 -19.24
N GLY A 373 13.90 44.27 -20.01
CA GLY A 373 13.71 42.90 -19.51
C GLY A 373 12.31 42.57 -18.98
N GLU A 374 12.03 41.28 -18.75
CA GLU A 374 10.79 40.81 -18.12
C GLU A 374 11.07 39.92 -16.90
N PHE A 375 10.26 40.07 -15.85
CA PHE A 375 10.22 39.16 -14.71
C PHE A 375 8.95 38.31 -14.78
N ALA A 376 9.10 37.08 -15.27
CA ALA A 376 8.05 36.08 -15.23
C ALA A 376 8.18 35.26 -13.94
N ALA A 377 7.49 35.68 -12.86
CA ALA A 377 7.30 34.78 -11.74
C ALA A 377 6.51 33.56 -12.23
N ASN A 378 7.08 32.37 -12.08
CA ASN A 378 6.47 31.11 -12.47
C ASN A 378 5.34 30.76 -11.48
N GLN A 379 4.23 31.49 -11.56
CA GLN A 379 2.95 31.24 -10.87
C GLN A 379 2.84 31.64 -9.38
N GLU A 380 3.83 32.30 -8.79
CA GLU A 380 3.73 32.76 -7.40
C GLU A 380 3.61 34.30 -7.34
N SER A 381 2.69 34.81 -6.52
CA SER A 381 2.70 36.22 -6.12
C SER A 381 3.98 36.49 -5.37
N TYR A 382 4.57 37.66 -5.62
CA TYR A 382 5.60 38.15 -4.73
C TYR A 382 4.97 38.35 -3.34
N ARG A 383 5.61 37.81 -2.30
CA ARG A 383 5.16 37.95 -0.91
C ARG A 383 6.14 38.84 -0.18
N ASN A 384 5.64 39.83 0.55
CA ASN A 384 6.46 40.69 1.40
C ASN A 384 7.05 39.90 2.58
N LYS A 385 7.91 40.54 3.39
CA LYS A 385 8.52 39.94 4.60
C LYS A 385 7.51 39.37 5.60
N SER A 386 6.27 39.85 5.59
CA SER A 386 5.19 39.34 6.44
C SER A 386 4.49 38.11 5.86
N GLY A 387 4.86 37.67 4.66
CA GLY A 387 4.26 36.55 3.94
C GLY A 387 2.95 36.91 3.23
N ASN A 388 2.55 38.18 3.23
CA ASN A 388 1.37 38.65 2.54
C ASN A 388 1.69 38.89 1.06
N PRO A 389 0.80 38.52 0.14
CA PRO A 389 1.03 38.81 -1.26
C PRO A 389 0.93 40.31 -1.52
N VAL A 390 1.81 40.82 -2.37
CA VAL A 390 1.85 42.25 -2.71
C VAL A 390 0.88 42.57 -3.84
N SER A 391 0.23 43.71 -3.77
CA SER A 391 -0.56 44.28 -4.87
C SER A 391 0.13 45.50 -5.47
N ILE A 392 -0.44 46.05 -6.55
CA ILE A 392 0.14 47.25 -7.18
C ILE A 392 0.12 48.45 -6.22
N GLU A 393 -0.85 48.50 -5.30
CA GLU A 393 -1.02 49.57 -4.33
C GLU A 393 0.09 49.57 -3.27
N ASP A 394 0.73 48.42 -3.05
CA ASP A 394 1.85 48.30 -2.11
C ASP A 394 3.18 48.79 -2.71
N ILE A 395 3.21 49.19 -4.00
CA ILE A 395 4.42 49.65 -4.69
C ILE A 395 4.65 51.13 -4.43
N ASN A 396 5.70 51.45 -3.69
CA ASN A 396 6.15 52.81 -3.41
C ASN A 396 6.95 53.42 -4.56
N GLU A 397 7.94 52.70 -5.08
CA GLU A 397 8.86 53.21 -6.10
C GLU A 397 9.25 52.07 -7.05
N VAL A 398 9.37 52.41 -8.34
CA VAL A 398 9.98 51.54 -9.35
C VAL A 398 11.13 52.32 -9.94
N PHE A 399 12.31 51.70 -10.03
CA PHE A 399 13.46 52.34 -10.67
C PHE A 399 14.31 51.35 -11.45
N ILE A 400 15.05 51.89 -12.42
CA ILE A 400 16.03 51.15 -13.21
C ILE A 400 17.42 51.71 -12.90
N LEU A 401 18.36 50.84 -12.58
CA LEU A 401 19.78 51.18 -12.50
C LEU A 401 20.44 50.75 -13.82
N VAL A 402 20.99 51.71 -14.54
CA VAL A 402 21.68 51.49 -15.81
C VAL A 402 23.15 51.80 -15.63
N GLN A 403 24.02 50.87 -16.00
CA GLN A 403 25.46 51.06 -16.01
C GLN A 403 25.99 50.79 -17.41
N TRP A 404 26.87 51.65 -17.92
CA TRP A 404 27.44 51.45 -19.25
C TRP A 404 28.84 52.03 -19.36
N LYS A 405 29.57 51.55 -20.37
CA LYS A 405 30.91 52.02 -20.70
C LYS A 405 31.00 52.17 -22.22
N GLY A 406 31.16 53.39 -22.73
CA GLY A 406 31.27 53.62 -24.16
C GLY A 406 32.52 52.94 -24.75
N LYS A 407 32.50 52.71 -26.05
CA LYS A 407 33.61 52.05 -26.77
C LYS A 407 34.92 52.82 -26.60
N ASN A 408 35.95 52.16 -26.08
CA ASN A 408 37.26 52.75 -25.73
C ASN A 408 37.24 53.82 -24.63
N GLU A 409 36.11 54.02 -23.95
CA GLU A 409 36.08 54.84 -22.76
C GLU A 409 36.71 54.07 -21.59
N ASN A 410 37.19 54.75 -20.56
CA ASN A 410 37.78 54.09 -19.40
C ASN A 410 36.85 54.10 -18.18
N GLU A 411 35.93 55.05 -18.14
CA GLU A 411 35.04 55.29 -17.01
C GLU A 411 33.74 54.51 -17.19
N LEU A 412 33.22 53.98 -16.08
CA LEU A 412 31.91 53.33 -16.04
C LEU A 412 30.91 54.39 -15.60
N GLU A 413 29.91 54.64 -16.43
CA GLU A 413 28.80 55.53 -16.12
C GLU A 413 27.68 54.75 -15.43
N GLU A 414 26.97 55.41 -14.52
CA GLU A 414 25.84 54.83 -13.78
C GLU A 414 24.72 55.86 -13.62
N GLU A 415 23.48 55.46 -13.92
CA GLU A 415 22.29 56.27 -13.70
C GLU A 415 21.14 55.50 -13.07
N LYS A 416 20.43 56.19 -12.16
CA LYS A 416 19.15 55.74 -11.60
C LYS A 416 18.00 56.46 -12.31
N ILE A 417 17.16 55.69 -13.00
CA ILE A 417 15.94 56.17 -13.66
C ILE A 417 14.76 55.84 -12.75
N ILE A 418 14.18 56.86 -12.11
CA ILE A 418 12.95 56.68 -11.32
C ILE A 418 11.76 56.62 -12.28
N LEU A 419 10.96 55.56 -12.20
CA LEU A 419 9.78 55.38 -13.04
C LEU A 419 8.53 55.82 -12.27
N SER A 420 7.71 56.65 -12.91
CA SER A 420 6.42 57.10 -12.42
C SER A 420 5.28 56.38 -13.15
N PRO A 421 4.16 56.10 -12.46
CA PRO A 421 2.95 55.59 -13.09
C PRO A 421 2.50 56.49 -14.25
N ALA A 422 2.21 55.89 -15.41
CA ALA A 422 1.48 56.55 -16.48
C ALA A 422 0.07 56.86 -15.97
N ASN A 423 -0.25 58.14 -15.77
CA ASN A 423 -1.65 58.53 -15.58
C ASN A 423 -2.38 58.22 -16.89
N LEU A 424 -3.20 57.17 -16.88
CA LEU A 424 -4.08 56.78 -18.00
C LEU A 424 -5.21 57.78 -18.20
#